data_AF-A0A5C8DLS0-F1
#
_entry.id   AF-A0A5C8DLS0-F1
#
_cell.length_a   1.000
_cell.length_b   1.000
_cell.length_c   1.000
_cell.angle_alpha   90.00
_cell.angle_beta   90.00
_cell.angle_gamma   90.00
#
_symmetry.space_group_name_H-M   'P 1'
#
loop_
_entity.id
_entity.type
_entity.pdbx_description
1 polymer ?
#
loop_
_entity_poly.entity_id
_entity_poly.type
_entity_poly.pdbx_seq_one_letter_code
_entity_poly.pdbx_strand_id
1 'polypeptide(L)'
;MRCLFATLLLVIVFSFSAAAQLKGFGIGPYIEAGWPAGDFKDTHKQGFGAGLSADIRLPGKIGITGSAGYMQFNGKTVHAPEGNYDASALKAFPIRAGLKFRPAPFVYLKMEGGTANYTGGASGSAFILSPGIGIRLLGLDVQAKYETWLKDGMNNAFWGLRAGFNF
;
A
#
# COMPACT_ATOMS: atom_id res chain seq x y z
N MET A 1 14.92 -33.69 2.87
CA MET A 1 14.03 -32.86 2.02
C MET A 1 13.67 -31.49 2.63
N ARG A 2 13.56 -31.33 3.96
CA ARG A 2 13.25 -30.02 4.61
C ARG A 2 14.33 -28.94 4.42
N CYS A 3 15.62 -29.29 4.39
CA CYS A 3 16.70 -28.31 4.23
C CYS A 3 16.86 -27.81 2.78
N LEU A 4 16.45 -28.61 1.79
CA LEU A 4 16.55 -28.26 0.37
C LEU A 4 15.58 -27.12 -0.01
N PHE A 5 14.40 -27.12 0.61
CA PHE A 5 13.42 -26.04 0.46
C PHE A 5 13.89 -24.73 1.11
N ALA A 6 14.55 -24.81 2.27
CA ALA A 6 15.10 -23.64 2.95
C ALA A 6 16.26 -23.00 2.17
N THR A 7 17.13 -23.80 1.55
CA THR A 7 18.20 -23.30 0.68
C THR A 7 17.67 -22.68 -0.62
N LEU A 8 16.61 -23.25 -1.21
CA LEU A 8 16.00 -22.71 -2.43
C LEU A 8 15.33 -21.36 -2.15
N LEU A 9 14.68 -21.20 -0.99
CA LEU A 9 14.06 -19.95 -0.56
C LEU A 9 15.11 -18.88 -0.24
N LEU A 10 16.26 -19.26 0.32
CA LEU A 10 17.38 -18.35 0.60
C LEU A 10 18.04 -17.83 -0.69
N VAL A 11 18.20 -18.67 -1.71
CA VAL A 11 18.79 -18.28 -3.00
C VAL A 11 17.90 -17.26 -3.74
N ILE A 12 16.57 -17.39 -3.66
CA ILE A 12 15.64 -16.40 -4.24
C ILE A 12 15.75 -15.03 -3.55
N VAL A 13 16.11 -14.99 -2.26
CA VAL A 13 16.30 -13.73 -1.51
C VAL A 13 17.64 -13.06 -1.87
N PHE A 14 18.67 -13.82 -2.26
CA PHE A 14 19.99 -13.27 -2.62
C PHE A 14 20.17 -12.95 -4.12
N SER A 15 19.33 -13.48 -5.01
CA SER A 15 19.44 -13.23 -6.47
C SER A 15 18.93 -11.86 -6.93
N PHE A 16 18.42 -10.99 -6.04
CA PHE A 16 17.94 -9.65 -6.40
C PHE A 16 19.02 -8.54 -6.35
N SER A 17 20.29 -8.90 -6.17
CA SER A 17 21.39 -7.94 -5.96
C SER A 17 21.99 -7.30 -7.22
N ALA A 18 21.45 -7.49 -8.43
CA ALA A 18 22.16 -7.08 -9.65
C ALA A 18 21.27 -6.44 -10.73
N ALA A 19 20.64 -5.30 -10.44
CA ALA A 19 20.14 -4.36 -11.48
C ALA A 19 19.81 -2.92 -11.02
N ALA A 20 20.11 -2.51 -9.77
CA ALA A 20 19.59 -1.23 -9.21
C ALA A 20 20.44 0.03 -9.52
N GLN A 21 21.54 -0.05 -10.28
CA GLN A 21 22.35 1.13 -10.61
C GLN A 21 21.89 1.88 -11.88
N LEU A 22 20.59 2.12 -12.03
CA LEU A 22 20.12 3.25 -12.83
C LEU A 22 19.99 4.45 -11.89
N LYS A 23 20.86 5.44 -12.02
CA LYS A 23 20.91 6.63 -11.16
C LYS A 23 19.51 7.27 -11.07
N GLY A 24 18.82 7.04 -9.96
CA GLY A 24 17.49 7.57 -9.70
C GLY A 24 16.34 6.55 -9.72
N PHE A 25 16.53 5.31 -10.15
CA PHE A 25 15.56 4.23 -9.94
C PHE A 25 15.74 3.60 -8.56
N GLY A 26 14.65 3.30 -7.88
CA GLY A 26 14.65 2.51 -6.65
C GLY A 26 13.43 1.59 -6.65
N ILE A 27 13.60 0.36 -6.18
CA ILE A 27 12.51 -0.59 -6.00
C ILE A 27 12.60 -1.20 -4.62
N GLY A 28 11.46 -1.59 -4.06
CA GLY A 28 11.44 -2.06 -2.69
C GLY A 28 10.14 -2.71 -2.27
N PRO A 29 10.19 -3.74 -1.42
CA PRO A 29 9.01 -4.22 -0.73
C PRO A 29 8.54 -3.19 0.30
N TYR A 30 7.24 -3.21 0.57
CA TYR A 30 6.64 -2.46 1.65
C TYR A 30 5.54 -3.28 2.33
N ILE A 31 5.30 -2.92 3.57
CA ILE A 31 4.13 -3.29 4.35
C ILE A 31 3.32 -2.03 4.66
N GLU A 32 2.02 -2.21 4.86
CA GLU A 32 1.09 -1.13 5.09
C GLU A 32 0.04 -1.56 6.11
N ALA A 33 -0.24 -0.69 7.07
CA ALA A 33 -1.37 -0.81 7.98
C ALA A 33 -2.35 0.32 7.67
N GLY A 34 -3.64 0.00 7.63
CA GLY A 34 -4.72 0.93 7.33
C GLY A 34 -5.73 0.99 8.47
N TRP A 35 -6.04 2.18 8.97
CA TRP A 35 -7.12 2.44 9.90
C TRP A 35 -8.30 3.07 9.17
N PRO A 36 -9.43 2.36 9.03
CA PRO A 36 -10.64 2.93 8.44
C PRO A 36 -11.07 4.26 9.07
N ALA A 37 -11.54 5.18 8.24
CA ALA A 37 -12.02 6.50 8.60
C ALA A 37 -13.42 6.76 7.99
N GLY A 38 -14.20 7.66 8.60
CA GLY A 38 -15.59 7.89 8.21
C GLY A 38 -16.43 6.61 8.32
N ASP A 39 -17.35 6.41 7.38
CA ASP A 39 -18.29 5.28 7.35
C ASP A 39 -17.59 3.91 7.23
N PHE A 40 -16.36 3.88 6.70
CA PHE A 40 -15.58 2.66 6.59
C PHE A 40 -15.18 2.09 7.96
N LYS A 41 -15.09 2.96 9.00
CA LYS A 41 -14.79 2.56 10.37
C LYS A 41 -15.91 1.77 11.03
N ASP A 42 -17.16 2.00 10.65
CA ASP A 42 -18.29 1.35 11.31
C ASP A 42 -18.47 -0.10 10.83
N THR A 43 -18.07 -0.35 9.59
CA THR A 43 -18.19 -1.67 8.94
C THR A 43 -16.91 -2.52 9.04
N HIS A 44 -15.72 -1.90 9.07
CA HIS A 44 -14.44 -2.60 8.99
C HIS A 44 -13.47 -2.26 10.13
N LYS A 45 -12.63 -3.24 10.49
CA LYS A 45 -11.50 -3.09 11.41
C LYS A 45 -10.26 -2.63 10.64
N GLN A 46 -9.17 -2.48 11.39
CA GLN A 46 -7.82 -2.25 10.87
C GLN A 46 -7.50 -3.24 9.74
N GLY A 47 -6.88 -2.73 8.69
CA GLY A 47 -6.39 -3.52 7.57
C GLY A 47 -4.87 -3.58 7.55
N PHE A 48 -4.37 -4.63 6.90
CA PHE A 48 -2.94 -4.82 6.67
C PHE A 48 -2.71 -5.19 5.21
N GLY A 49 -1.55 -4.83 4.70
CA GLY A 49 -1.16 -5.12 3.34
C GLY A 49 0.34 -5.15 3.16
N ALA A 50 0.73 -5.68 2.01
CA ALA A 50 2.11 -5.75 1.57
C ALA A 50 2.18 -5.63 0.06
N GLY A 51 3.32 -5.20 -0.46
CA GLY A 51 3.49 -5.05 -1.90
C GLY A 51 4.89 -4.60 -2.28
N LEU A 52 5.01 -4.18 -3.53
CA LEU A 52 6.24 -3.66 -4.12
C LEU A 52 6.01 -2.24 -4.63
N SER A 53 6.98 -1.38 -4.43
CA SER A 53 7.00 -0.05 -5.02
C SER A 53 8.24 0.19 -5.83
N ALA A 54 8.09 0.93 -6.91
CA ALA A 54 9.17 1.51 -7.67
C ALA A 54 9.09 3.05 -7.60
N ASP A 55 10.24 3.70 -7.55
CA ASP A 55 10.34 5.15 -7.71
C ASP A 55 11.43 5.53 -8.71
N ILE A 56 11.14 6.53 -9.52
CA ILE A 56 12.04 7.13 -10.49
C ILE A 56 12.25 8.59 -10.08
N ARG A 57 13.47 8.92 -9.68
CA ARG A 57 13.89 10.29 -9.41
C ARG A 57 14.13 10.99 -10.74
N LEU A 58 13.41 12.07 -10.95
CA LEU A 58 13.61 12.95 -12.09
C LEU A 58 14.57 14.09 -11.68
N PRO A 59 15.16 14.82 -12.64
CA PRO A 59 15.90 16.03 -12.35
C PRO A 59 15.05 17.03 -11.54
N GLY A 60 15.63 17.60 -10.48
CA GLY A 60 14.95 18.49 -9.56
C GLY A 60 14.42 17.81 -8.30
N LYS A 61 13.43 18.45 -7.64
CA LYS A 61 12.81 17.95 -6.40
C LYS A 61 11.63 17.02 -6.64
N ILE A 62 11.40 16.55 -7.87
CA ILE A 62 10.22 15.73 -8.25
C ILE A 62 10.68 14.33 -8.67
N GLY A 63 9.83 13.32 -8.47
CA GLY A 63 9.98 11.99 -9.03
C GLY A 63 8.63 11.35 -9.29
N ILE A 64 8.65 10.28 -10.06
CA ILE A 64 7.49 9.42 -10.34
C ILE A 64 7.55 8.22 -9.40
N THR A 65 6.42 7.73 -8.96
CA THR A 65 6.33 6.53 -8.13
C THR A 65 5.18 5.66 -8.58
N GLY A 66 5.39 4.35 -8.53
CA GLY A 66 4.37 3.34 -8.73
C GLY A 66 4.42 2.34 -7.59
N SER A 67 3.27 1.83 -7.18
CA SER A 67 3.20 0.71 -6.24
C SER A 67 2.05 -0.22 -6.58
N ALA A 68 2.28 -1.51 -6.41
CA ALA A 68 1.26 -2.53 -6.48
C ALA A 68 1.33 -3.36 -5.20
N GLY A 69 0.20 -3.90 -4.76
CA GLY A 69 0.19 -4.70 -3.55
C GLY A 69 -1.13 -5.39 -3.31
N TYR A 70 -1.26 -5.92 -2.10
CA TYR A 70 -2.44 -6.55 -1.58
C TYR A 70 -2.81 -5.89 -0.25
N MET A 71 -4.07 -5.53 -0.09
CA MET A 71 -4.63 -4.95 1.14
C MET A 71 -5.84 -5.78 1.58
N GLN A 72 -5.90 -6.10 2.88
CA GLN A 72 -7.03 -6.78 3.50
C GLN A 72 -7.50 -6.00 4.71
N PHE A 73 -8.80 -5.71 4.76
CA PHE A 73 -9.51 -5.16 5.90
C PHE A 73 -10.47 -6.21 6.46
N ASN A 74 -10.33 -6.54 7.74
CA ASN A 74 -11.21 -7.51 8.39
C ASN A 74 -12.56 -6.84 8.72
N GLY A 75 -13.67 -7.51 8.41
CA GLY A 75 -15.00 -6.98 8.75
C GLY A 75 -15.29 -7.02 10.24
N LYS A 76 -16.24 -6.18 10.69
CA LYS A 76 -16.76 -6.17 12.05
C LYS A 76 -18.06 -6.97 12.16
N THR A 77 -18.28 -7.57 13.32
CA THR A 77 -19.61 -8.06 13.73
C THR A 77 -20.43 -6.86 14.20
N VAL A 78 -21.53 -6.57 13.52
CA VAL A 78 -22.49 -5.53 13.91
C VAL A 78 -23.61 -6.22 14.70
N HIS A 79 -23.78 -5.81 15.95
CA HIS A 79 -24.86 -6.28 16.81
C HIS A 79 -26.11 -5.44 16.55
N ALA A 80 -27.13 -6.03 15.92
CA ALA A 80 -28.44 -5.41 15.72
C ALA A 80 -29.50 -6.10 16.60
N PRO A 81 -30.63 -5.43 16.91
CA PRO A 81 -31.72 -6.01 17.71
C PRO A 81 -32.29 -7.32 17.14
N GLU A 82 -32.16 -7.53 15.82
CA GLU A 82 -32.68 -8.67 15.08
C GLU A 82 -31.63 -9.79 14.84
N GLY A 83 -30.37 -9.60 15.25
CA GLY A 83 -29.30 -10.60 15.09
C GLY A 83 -27.91 -9.99 14.90
N ASN A 84 -26.89 -10.85 14.97
CA ASN A 84 -25.49 -10.47 14.69
C ASN A 84 -25.23 -10.59 13.19
N TYR A 85 -24.78 -9.50 12.56
CA TYR A 85 -24.38 -9.49 11.15
C TYR A 85 -22.85 -9.35 11.06
N ASP A 86 -22.19 -10.35 10.48
CA ASP A 86 -20.75 -10.25 10.20
C ASP A 86 -20.52 -9.57 8.86
N ALA A 87 -19.91 -8.37 8.89
CA ALA A 87 -19.41 -7.76 7.67
C ALA A 87 -18.30 -8.65 7.09
N SER A 88 -18.37 -8.91 5.77
CA SER A 88 -17.35 -9.70 5.08
C SER A 88 -16.03 -8.93 5.00
N ALA A 89 -14.90 -9.64 5.08
CA ALA A 89 -13.58 -9.02 4.93
C ALA A 89 -13.40 -8.44 3.51
N LEU A 90 -12.96 -7.18 3.43
CA LEU A 90 -12.67 -6.50 2.18
C LEU A 90 -11.22 -6.76 1.78
N LYS A 91 -11.02 -7.42 0.64
CA LYS A 91 -9.70 -7.69 0.09
C LYS A 91 -9.58 -6.98 -1.24
N ALA A 92 -8.45 -6.33 -1.50
CA ALA A 92 -8.22 -5.66 -2.77
C ALA A 92 -6.75 -5.69 -3.19
N PHE A 93 -6.53 -5.63 -4.49
CA PHE A 93 -5.24 -5.40 -5.12
C PHE A 93 -5.14 -3.94 -5.57
N PRO A 94 -4.59 -3.04 -4.74
CA PRO A 94 -4.33 -1.66 -5.14
C PRO A 94 -3.15 -1.59 -6.10
N ILE A 95 -3.38 -0.94 -7.23
CA ILE A 95 -2.35 -0.49 -8.17
C ILE A 95 -2.37 1.04 -8.15
N ARG A 96 -1.23 1.63 -7.80
CA ARG A 96 -1.06 3.06 -7.54
C ARG A 96 0.06 3.61 -8.41
N ALA A 97 -0.13 4.80 -8.95
CA ALA A 97 0.88 5.55 -9.66
C ALA A 97 0.75 7.04 -9.31
N GLY A 98 1.85 7.77 -9.30
CA GLY A 98 1.80 9.16 -8.90
C GLY A 98 3.14 9.88 -8.86
N LEU A 99 3.13 11.00 -8.15
CA LEU A 99 4.25 11.92 -8.05
C LEU A 99 4.77 11.98 -6.61
N LYS A 100 6.08 12.14 -6.48
CA LYS A 100 6.82 12.24 -5.23
C LYS A 100 7.67 13.50 -5.24
N PHE A 101 7.28 14.50 -4.47
CA PHE A 101 8.01 15.77 -4.30
C PHE A 101 8.89 15.71 -3.05
N ARG A 102 10.15 16.13 -3.13
CA ARG A 102 11.16 16.05 -2.08
C ARG A 102 11.64 17.46 -1.70
N PRO A 103 10.91 18.19 -0.84
CA PRO A 103 11.30 19.54 -0.43
C PRO A 103 12.63 19.56 0.34
N ALA A 104 12.88 18.50 1.12
CA ALA A 104 14.06 18.30 1.96
C ALA A 104 14.72 16.93 1.66
N PRO A 105 15.98 16.70 2.08
CA PRO A 105 16.70 15.46 1.78
C PRO A 105 16.01 14.18 2.31
N PHE A 106 15.39 14.28 3.48
CA PHE A 106 14.75 13.16 4.17
C PHE A 106 13.22 13.18 4.08
N VAL A 107 12.58 14.33 3.83
CA VAL A 107 11.11 14.45 3.76
C VAL A 107 10.63 14.45 2.31
N TYR A 108 9.52 13.79 2.06
CA TYR A 108 8.83 13.84 0.79
C TYR A 108 7.31 13.94 0.96
N LEU A 109 6.68 14.64 0.03
CA LEU A 109 5.24 14.58 -0.21
C LEU A 109 4.99 13.64 -1.37
N LYS A 110 3.88 12.93 -1.32
CA LYS A 110 3.50 11.95 -2.33
C LYS A 110 2.03 12.07 -2.60
N MET A 111 1.67 12.05 -3.87
CA MET A 111 0.29 12.00 -4.30
C MET A 111 0.17 10.87 -5.30
N GLU A 112 -0.55 9.82 -4.92
CA GLU A 112 -0.82 8.66 -5.75
C GLU A 112 -2.30 8.60 -6.13
N GLY A 113 -2.57 8.22 -7.37
CA GLY A 113 -3.88 7.83 -7.85
C GLY A 113 -3.83 6.43 -8.44
N GLY A 114 -4.96 5.78 -8.61
CA GLY A 114 -4.98 4.47 -9.26
C GLY A 114 -6.27 3.71 -9.10
N THR A 115 -6.16 2.39 -8.98
CA THR A 115 -7.29 1.48 -8.95
C THR A 115 -7.10 0.41 -7.87
N ALA A 116 -8.14 0.17 -7.08
CA ALA A 116 -8.24 -0.94 -6.15
C ALA A 116 -9.18 -1.98 -6.74
N ASN A 117 -8.61 -3.09 -7.20
CA ASN A 117 -9.41 -4.20 -7.71
C ASN A 117 -9.83 -5.09 -6.53
N TYR A 118 -11.12 -5.13 -6.22
CA TYR A 118 -11.63 -5.95 -5.14
C TYR A 118 -11.54 -7.44 -5.51
N THR A 119 -11.22 -8.27 -4.51
CA THR A 119 -11.14 -9.72 -4.65
C THR A 119 -11.90 -10.39 -3.51
N GLY A 120 -12.54 -11.54 -3.78
CA GLY A 120 -13.41 -12.23 -2.83
C GLY A 120 -14.88 -11.83 -2.96
N GLY A 121 -15.54 -11.54 -1.83
CA GLY A 121 -17.00 -11.31 -1.77
C GLY A 121 -17.49 -9.98 -2.36
N ALA A 122 -16.59 -9.04 -2.65
CA ALA A 122 -16.90 -7.78 -3.32
C ALA A 122 -16.33 -7.80 -4.75
N SER A 123 -17.17 -7.55 -5.75
CA SER A 123 -16.79 -7.52 -7.17
C SER A 123 -16.65 -6.09 -7.69
N GLY A 124 -15.67 -5.84 -8.54
CA GLY A 124 -15.46 -4.56 -9.23
C GLY A 124 -14.18 -3.83 -8.82
N SER A 125 -14.04 -2.60 -9.29
CA SER A 125 -12.87 -1.75 -9.11
C SER A 125 -13.25 -0.42 -8.47
N ALA A 126 -12.43 0.09 -7.56
CA ALA A 126 -12.56 1.45 -7.01
C ALA A 126 -11.41 2.33 -7.50
N PHE A 127 -11.67 3.62 -7.67
CA PHE A 127 -10.61 4.59 -7.91
C PHE A 127 -9.90 4.94 -6.61
N ILE A 128 -8.57 4.94 -6.62
CA ILE A 128 -7.73 5.29 -5.47
C ILE A 128 -7.30 6.75 -5.60
N LEU A 129 -7.43 7.50 -4.51
CA LEU A 129 -6.73 8.76 -4.31
C LEU A 129 -5.99 8.71 -2.97
N SER A 130 -4.69 8.94 -2.98
CA SER A 130 -3.81 8.72 -1.84
C SER A 130 -2.76 9.82 -1.69
N PRO A 131 -3.13 10.99 -1.12
CA PRO A 131 -2.15 11.96 -0.64
C PRO A 131 -1.43 11.45 0.61
N GLY A 132 -0.13 11.72 0.71
CA GLY A 132 0.66 11.34 1.87
C GLY A 132 1.97 12.09 1.99
N ILE A 133 2.58 11.94 3.16
CA ILE A 133 3.88 12.49 3.52
C ILE A 133 4.73 11.37 4.10
N GLY A 134 6.01 11.35 3.78
CA GLY A 134 6.90 10.35 4.30
C GLY A 134 8.31 10.86 4.52
N ILE A 135 9.07 10.04 5.21
CA ILE A 135 10.48 10.24 5.45
C ILE A 135 11.26 9.05 4.88
N ARG A 136 12.41 9.33 4.27
CA ARG A 136 13.33 8.32 3.76
C ARG A 136 14.70 8.52 4.38
N LEU A 137 15.18 7.52 5.11
CA LEU A 137 16.47 7.49 5.80
C LEU A 137 17.18 6.18 5.50
N LEU A 138 18.36 6.23 4.88
CA LEU A 138 19.24 5.07 4.67
C LEU A 138 18.55 3.83 4.04
N GLY A 139 17.63 4.04 3.09
CA GLY A 139 16.87 2.98 2.42
C GLY A 139 15.52 2.65 3.09
N LEU A 140 15.37 2.92 4.39
CA LEU A 140 14.09 2.84 5.07
C LEU A 140 13.19 4.01 4.64
N ASP A 141 11.97 3.68 4.21
CA ASP A 141 10.96 4.62 3.77
C ASP A 141 9.70 4.42 4.62
N VAL A 142 9.37 5.42 5.44
CA VAL A 142 8.19 5.42 6.30
C VAL A 142 7.26 6.52 5.82
N GLN A 143 5.98 6.22 5.70
CA GLN A 143 4.99 7.11 5.15
C GLN A 143 3.68 7.04 5.90
N ALA A 144 3.14 8.21 6.20
CA ALA A 144 1.74 8.38 6.54
C ALA A 144 0.97 8.87 5.30
N LYS A 145 -0.20 8.31 5.05
CA LYS A 145 -1.04 8.67 3.92
C LYS A 145 -2.51 8.59 4.30
N TYR A 146 -3.32 9.31 3.56
CA TYR A 146 -4.77 9.21 3.62
C TYR A 146 -5.23 8.65 2.29
N GLU A 147 -5.84 7.48 2.28
CA GLU A 147 -6.24 6.79 1.06
C GLU A 147 -7.76 6.67 1.00
N THR A 148 -8.34 7.10 -0.12
CA THR A 148 -9.78 7.01 -0.39
C THR A 148 -10.01 6.12 -1.59
N TRP A 149 -10.90 5.13 -1.43
CA TRP A 149 -11.39 4.27 -2.49
C TRP A 149 -12.80 4.73 -2.87
N LEU A 150 -12.90 5.33 -4.05
CA LEU A 150 -14.14 5.88 -4.62
C LEU A 150 -14.78 4.82 -5.52
N LYS A 151 -16.03 4.42 -5.22
CA LYS A 151 -16.81 3.51 -6.06
C LYS A 151 -18.30 3.82 -5.96
N ASP A 152 -18.92 4.25 -7.07
CA ASP A 152 -20.37 4.42 -7.24
C ASP A 152 -21.11 4.92 -5.98
N GLY A 153 -20.71 6.09 -5.47
CA GLY A 153 -21.33 6.73 -4.29
C GLY A 153 -20.84 6.23 -2.92
N MET A 154 -20.06 5.15 -2.86
CA MET A 154 -19.36 4.68 -1.65
C MET A 154 -17.94 5.25 -1.60
N ASN A 155 -17.60 5.88 -0.47
CA ASN A 155 -16.29 6.48 -0.22
C ASN A 155 -15.63 5.76 0.97
N ASN A 156 -14.83 4.73 0.67
CA ASN A 156 -14.10 4.02 1.72
C ASN A 156 -12.75 4.71 1.94
N ALA A 157 -12.66 5.52 3.00
CA ALA A 157 -11.43 6.22 3.34
C ALA A 157 -10.70 5.57 4.52
N PHE A 158 -9.37 5.65 4.54
CA PHE A 158 -8.56 5.18 5.66
C PHE A 158 -7.23 5.93 5.80
N TRP A 159 -6.75 5.99 7.04
CA TRP A 159 -5.39 6.43 7.35
C TRP A 159 -4.43 5.26 7.18
N GLY A 160 -3.48 5.38 6.25
CA GLY A 160 -2.47 4.38 5.99
C GLY A 160 -1.12 4.76 6.60
N LEU A 161 -0.48 3.82 7.29
CA LEU A 161 0.93 3.89 7.63
C LEU A 161 1.68 2.81 6.87
N ARG A 162 2.63 3.24 6.06
CA ARG A 162 3.42 2.39 5.17
C ARG A 162 4.88 2.42 5.60
N ALA A 163 5.50 1.26 5.67
CA ALA A 163 6.93 1.11 5.91
C ALA A 163 7.50 0.21 4.82
N GLY A 164 8.58 0.63 4.18
CA GLY A 164 9.23 -0.15 3.13
C GLY A 164 10.73 0.08 3.12
N PHE A 165 11.42 -0.77 2.37
CA PHE A 165 12.86 -0.66 2.18
C PHE A 165 13.16 -0.57 0.70
N ASN A 166 13.77 0.53 0.26
CA ASN A 166 14.12 0.76 -1.15
C ASN A 166 15.63 0.58 -1.31
N PHE A 167 16.01 -0.19 -2.33
CA PHE A 167 17.39 -0.47 -2.72
C PHE A 167 17.67 -0.06 -4.17
#